data_AF-R9MFB6-F1
#
_entry.id   AF-R9MFB6-F1
#
_cell.length_a   1.000
_cell.length_b   1.000
_cell.length_c   1.000
_cell.angle_alpha   90.00
_cell.angle_beta   90.00
_cell.angle_gamma   90.00
#
_symmetry.space_group_name_H-M   'P 1'
#
loop_
_entity.id
_entity.type
_entity.pdbx_description
1 polymer ?
#
loop_
_entity_poly.entity_id
_entity_poly.type
_entity_poly.pdbx_seq_one_letter_code
_entity_poly.pdbx_strand_id
1 'polypeptide(L)'
;MNVKRRSGFLLGGAIVFLLLMGLFAGETVLAAEKKVAKVALGDAHSAAIDTEGGLWMWGENRSGELGNGERTNQQYPGIGTPVKVMDDAAQVSLGDDHSGAVKKDGSLWMWGNNSSGQLGDGTTTDRLRPVKIMDSGVSQVVLCGSRSAAIMEDGRLLVWGANTNNNLGLGGSSRYTKPQLLLENVVQADLGCSHGGAVKKDGSLWMWGHNNYGQLGLGNYQGAPKQVPDMTDIKQLSLGYMHSGVVKTDGSLWMWGHNWYQELGSGISEDQIDIPQKVMDDVAQISLGTWMSTVLKSDGKLLMIGKSDVFTFRSEKWEEVTTGVKAVELGGTHAAVIKPDGSLWTWGAGWCGQLGDGVANRNGYKQEIPVRISIGVPPNTNNSGNANNSNNSSSNNGTTSAGTGASKAVPGKSSTYTDQKITYKVTKSDAINGTVALTKYDKKKTSVVIPATVTINGYTFKVTQISGKAFYKNKKLKKVTIGKNITSIGAKAFQGCTSLKSIQIKSTSLKKVGGKALSGIHKKATIKVPSKKLKAYKKLFKKKGQASTVKIKK
;
A
#
# COMPACT_ATOMS: atom_id res chain seq x y z
N MET A 1 62.85 9.78 56.89
CA MET A 1 62.07 8.52 57.03
C MET A 1 60.67 8.79 56.53
N ASN A 2 60.36 8.49 55.26
CA ASN A 2 59.86 7.22 54.73
C ASN A 2 58.32 7.19 54.58
N VAL A 3 57.89 7.32 53.31
CA VAL A 3 56.84 6.56 52.59
C VAL A 3 55.38 6.59 53.12
N LYS A 4 54.46 7.21 52.38
CA LYS A 4 53.42 6.52 51.55
C LYS A 4 52.41 7.48 50.88
N ARG A 5 52.01 7.06 49.68
CA ARG A 5 51.10 7.65 48.68
C ARG A 5 49.65 7.83 49.17
N ARG A 6 48.91 8.81 48.61
CA ARG A 6 47.91 8.64 47.52
C ARG A 6 47.09 9.92 47.24
N SER A 7 46.78 10.10 45.94
CA SER A 7 45.62 10.81 45.32
C SER A 7 45.41 12.28 45.69
N GLY A 8 45.36 13.25 44.77
CA GLY A 8 44.79 13.22 43.43
C GLY A 8 43.90 14.47 43.34
N PHE A 9 44.43 15.50 42.66
CA PHE A 9 43.93 16.86 42.50
C PHE A 9 42.45 16.99 42.11
N LEU A 10 41.76 18.00 42.67
CA LEU A 10 40.89 18.97 41.96
C LEU A 10 40.32 20.04 42.94
N LEU A 11 41.06 21.15 43.07
CA LEU A 11 40.55 22.51 43.33
C LEU A 11 41.17 23.36 42.21
N GLY A 12 40.58 24.39 41.62
CA GLY A 12 39.43 25.22 41.93
C GLY A 12 39.67 26.50 41.14
N GLY A 13 38.67 27.01 40.43
CA GLY A 13 38.82 28.21 39.61
C GLY A 13 37.46 28.81 39.30
N ALA A 14 37.15 29.92 39.96
CA ALA A 14 35.94 30.72 39.85
C ALA A 14 35.77 31.37 38.47
N ILE A 15 34.52 31.63 38.06
CA ILE A 15 34.00 32.73 37.20
C ILE A 15 32.46 32.56 37.24
N VAL A 16 31.72 33.33 38.04
CA VAL A 16 31.05 34.62 37.71
C VAL A 16 30.05 34.51 36.55
N PHE A 17 28.78 34.74 36.92
CA PHE A 17 27.57 34.82 36.11
C PHE A 17 27.71 35.77 34.90
N LEU A 18 27.38 35.27 33.70
CA LEU A 18 27.04 36.08 32.54
C LEU A 18 25.78 35.47 31.90
N LEU A 19 24.69 36.24 31.94
CA LEU A 19 23.46 35.99 31.18
C LEU A 19 23.84 35.78 29.70
N LEU A 20 23.58 34.60 29.16
CA LEU A 20 23.22 34.47 27.76
C LEU A 20 21.73 34.10 27.71
N MET A 21 20.91 35.12 27.46
CA MET A 21 19.63 34.95 26.78
C MET A 21 19.94 34.41 25.37
N GLY A 22 20.06 33.09 25.26
CA GLY A 22 20.04 32.40 23.99
C GLY A 22 18.59 32.25 23.55
N LEU A 23 18.21 32.99 22.52
CA LEU A 23 16.97 32.78 21.77
C LEU A 23 16.91 31.30 21.32
N PHE A 24 16.08 30.48 21.96
CA PHE A 24 15.46 29.36 21.27
C PHE A 24 14.30 29.94 20.45
N ALA A 25 14.65 30.54 19.30
CA ALA A 25 13.69 30.69 18.22
C ALA A 25 13.21 29.28 17.87
N GLY A 26 11.91 29.05 18.00
CA GLY A 26 11.30 27.73 17.90
C GLY A 26 11.78 26.95 16.69
N GLU A 27 12.59 25.92 16.93
CA GLU A 27 12.57 24.75 16.07
C GLU A 27 11.22 24.08 16.32
N THR A 28 10.26 24.41 15.46
CA THR A 28 9.12 23.52 15.24
C THR A 28 9.72 22.18 14.81
N VAL A 29 9.79 21.22 15.75
CA VAL A 29 10.02 19.82 15.41
C VAL A 29 8.81 19.41 14.59
N LEU A 30 8.89 19.57 13.27
CA LEU A 30 7.92 19.00 12.35
C LEU A 30 7.94 17.50 12.61
N ALA A 31 6.85 16.97 13.16
CA ALA A 31 6.72 15.53 13.39
C ALA A 31 6.98 14.82 12.05
N ALA A 32 8.06 14.03 12.01
CA ALA A 32 8.41 13.27 10.83
C ALA A 32 7.36 12.18 10.61
N GLU A 33 6.97 11.97 9.35
CA GLU A 33 6.08 10.89 8.94
C GLU A 33 6.56 9.55 9.49
N LYS A 34 5.68 8.83 10.18
CA LYS A 34 6.00 7.53 10.78
C LYS A 34 6.00 6.45 9.71
N LYS A 35 6.96 5.52 9.81
CA LYS A 35 7.01 4.33 8.94
C LYS A 35 6.06 3.26 9.45
N VAL A 36 5.33 2.64 8.55
CA VAL A 36 4.34 1.61 8.87
C VAL A 36 4.96 0.22 8.86
N ALA A 37 4.69 -0.54 9.93
CA ALA A 37 5.11 -1.92 10.09
C ALA A 37 3.97 -2.91 9.76
N LYS A 38 2.74 -2.59 10.16
CA LYS A 38 1.53 -3.41 9.93
C LYS A 38 0.34 -2.52 9.58
N VAL A 39 -0.61 -3.08 8.85
CA VAL A 39 -1.88 -2.44 8.50
C VAL A 39 -3.01 -3.46 8.72
N ALA A 40 -4.20 -3.00 9.08
CA ALA A 40 -5.41 -3.80 9.11
C ALA A 40 -6.58 -2.95 8.62
N LEU A 41 -7.53 -3.58 7.93
CA LEU A 41 -8.66 -2.90 7.31
C LEU A 41 -9.96 -3.61 7.72
N GLY A 42 -10.94 -2.82 8.17
CA GLY A 42 -12.30 -3.30 8.42
C GLY A 42 -13.21 -3.01 7.24
N ASP A 43 -14.51 -2.89 7.48
CA ASP A 43 -15.46 -2.54 6.41
C ASP A 43 -15.27 -1.09 5.93
N ALA A 44 -15.27 -0.15 6.88
CA ALA A 44 -15.21 1.30 6.63
C ALA A 44 -14.22 2.06 7.53
N HIS A 45 -13.32 1.36 8.23
CA HIS A 45 -12.25 1.96 9.01
C HIS A 45 -10.93 1.19 8.83
N SER A 46 -9.83 1.82 9.21
CA SER A 46 -8.48 1.32 8.93
C SER A 46 -7.56 1.60 10.11
N ALA A 47 -6.51 0.78 10.18
CA ALA A 47 -5.50 0.86 11.22
C ALA A 47 -4.09 0.68 10.66
N ALA A 48 -3.11 1.35 11.26
CA ALA A 48 -1.70 1.08 11.02
C ALA A 48 -0.93 1.05 12.34
N ILE A 49 0.00 0.11 12.46
CA ILE A 49 1.01 0.10 13.53
C ILE A 49 2.31 0.61 12.92
N ASP A 50 2.86 1.67 13.49
CA ASP A 50 4.17 2.19 13.10
C ASP A 50 5.33 1.31 13.61
N THR A 51 6.54 1.57 13.13
CA THR A 51 7.74 0.79 13.52
C THR A 51 8.13 0.95 14.99
N GLU A 52 7.53 1.88 15.74
CA GLU A 52 7.77 2.11 17.16
C GLU A 52 6.69 1.39 18.03
N GLY A 53 5.60 0.94 17.42
CA GLY A 53 4.46 0.28 18.07
C GLY A 53 3.30 1.23 18.37
N GLY A 54 3.29 2.44 17.82
CA GLY A 54 2.14 3.33 17.86
C GLY A 54 1.02 2.82 16.96
N LEU A 55 -0.18 2.64 17.51
CA LEU A 55 -1.38 2.30 16.75
C LEU A 55 -2.11 3.57 16.32
N TRP A 56 -2.38 3.66 15.02
CA TRP A 56 -3.07 4.77 14.36
C TRP A 56 -4.35 4.26 13.70
N MET A 57 -5.46 4.97 13.87
CA MET A 57 -6.78 4.59 13.35
C MET A 57 -7.39 5.74 12.53
N TRP A 58 -8.17 5.43 11.49
CA TRP A 58 -8.96 6.42 10.74
C TRP A 58 -10.15 5.77 10.03
N GLY A 59 -11.08 6.59 9.52
CA GLY A 59 -12.27 6.14 8.81
C GLY A 59 -13.56 6.39 9.60
N GLU A 60 -14.54 5.50 9.45
CA GLU A 60 -15.82 5.56 10.16
C GLU A 60 -15.62 5.48 11.68
N ASN A 61 -16.45 6.22 12.43
CA ASN A 61 -16.37 6.31 13.89
C ASN A 61 -17.75 6.50 14.55
N ARG A 62 -18.80 5.91 13.97
CA ARG A 62 -20.18 6.00 14.48
C ARG A 62 -20.38 5.23 15.78
N SER A 63 -19.72 4.08 15.91
CA SER A 63 -19.80 3.18 17.05
C SER A 63 -18.60 3.34 18.01
N GLY A 64 -17.64 4.21 17.67
CA GLY A 64 -16.41 4.40 18.42
C GLY A 64 -15.26 3.50 17.95
N GLU A 65 -15.32 3.04 16.69
CA GLU A 65 -14.36 2.17 16.00
C GLU A 65 -12.91 2.71 16.08
N LEU A 66 -12.73 4.03 16.21
CA LEU A 66 -11.40 4.60 16.34
C LEU A 66 -10.86 4.52 17.77
N GLY A 67 -11.67 4.33 18.79
CA GLY A 67 -11.18 4.18 20.18
C GLY A 67 -10.62 5.47 20.79
N ASN A 68 -10.89 6.63 20.20
CA ASN A 68 -10.37 7.94 20.64
C ASN A 68 -11.21 8.58 21.77
N GLY A 69 -12.32 7.95 22.18
CA GLY A 69 -13.25 8.44 23.19
C GLY A 69 -14.40 9.27 22.64
N GLU A 70 -14.52 9.39 21.33
CA GLU A 70 -15.53 10.21 20.66
C GLU A 70 -16.28 9.38 19.61
N ARG A 71 -17.52 9.80 19.30
CA ARG A 71 -18.22 9.37 18.09
C ARG A 71 -18.23 10.52 17.12
N THR A 72 -17.86 10.28 15.87
CA THR A 72 -17.86 11.34 14.86
C THR A 72 -19.20 11.31 14.13
N ASN A 73 -19.97 12.40 14.24
CA ASN A 73 -21.11 12.60 13.35
C ASN A 73 -20.61 13.12 11.98
N GLN A 74 -21.37 12.87 10.92
CA GLN A 74 -20.92 13.00 9.52
C GLN A 74 -20.52 14.42 9.08
N GLN A 75 -20.73 15.43 9.92
CA GLN A 75 -20.66 16.84 9.56
C GLN A 75 -19.29 17.49 9.85
N TYR A 76 -18.34 16.75 10.44
CA TYR A 76 -17.06 17.31 10.88
C TYR A 76 -15.92 17.18 9.86
N PRO A 77 -15.19 18.29 9.56
CA PRO A 77 -13.91 18.23 8.87
C PRO A 77 -12.86 17.56 9.78
N GLY A 78 -12.35 16.39 9.39
CA GLY A 78 -11.41 15.59 10.19
C GLY A 78 -11.56 14.08 10.02
N ILE A 79 -12.69 13.63 9.46
CA ILE A 79 -12.90 12.23 9.06
C ILE A 79 -11.82 11.84 8.04
N GLY A 80 -11.06 10.79 8.35
CA GLY A 80 -9.99 10.28 7.48
C GLY A 80 -8.59 10.85 7.73
N THR A 81 -8.34 11.52 8.86
CA THR A 81 -6.95 11.73 9.33
C THR A 81 -6.59 10.67 10.37
N PRO A 82 -5.45 9.97 10.24
CA PRO A 82 -4.98 9.02 11.23
C PRO A 82 -4.80 9.63 12.63
N VAL A 83 -5.46 9.04 13.63
CA VAL A 83 -5.34 9.39 15.05
C VAL A 83 -4.62 8.30 15.82
N LYS A 84 -3.69 8.67 16.71
CA LYS A 84 -2.99 7.71 17.57
C LYS A 84 -3.89 7.32 18.74
N VAL A 85 -4.01 6.02 19.01
CA VAL A 85 -4.98 5.49 20.00
C VAL A 85 -4.34 4.65 21.09
N MET A 86 -3.20 4.01 20.82
CA MET A 86 -2.39 3.34 21.83
C MET A 86 -0.93 3.24 21.43
N ASP A 87 -0.10 3.02 22.44
CA ASP A 87 1.30 2.62 22.32
C ASP A 87 1.48 1.13 22.58
N ASP A 88 2.63 0.62 22.15
CA ASP A 88 3.06 -0.78 22.30
C ASP A 88 2.10 -1.80 21.70
N ALA A 89 1.41 -1.43 20.62
CA ALA A 89 0.65 -2.37 19.82
C ALA A 89 1.59 -3.32 19.07
N ALA A 90 1.34 -4.62 19.20
CA ALA A 90 2.01 -5.68 18.47
C ALA A 90 1.15 -6.19 17.31
N GLN A 91 -0.17 -6.27 17.50
CA GLN A 91 -1.14 -6.66 16.47
C GLN A 91 -2.39 -5.80 16.52
N VAL A 92 -3.09 -5.71 15.38
CA VAL A 92 -4.39 -5.07 15.25
C VAL A 92 -5.23 -5.86 14.26
N SER A 93 -6.53 -5.99 14.53
CA SER A 93 -7.53 -6.54 13.61
C SER A 93 -8.82 -5.73 13.76
N LEU A 94 -9.61 -5.67 12.68
CA LEU A 94 -10.78 -4.81 12.55
C LEU A 94 -11.96 -5.64 12.04
N GLY A 95 -13.12 -5.52 12.69
CA GLY A 95 -14.38 -6.06 12.18
C GLY A 95 -15.13 -5.00 11.37
N ASP A 96 -16.46 -5.14 11.32
CA ASP A 96 -17.29 -4.15 10.61
C ASP A 96 -17.29 -2.81 11.37
N ASP A 97 -17.72 -2.87 12.64
CA ASP A 97 -17.92 -1.69 13.50
C ASP A 97 -17.18 -1.82 14.86
N HIS A 98 -16.17 -2.68 14.96
CA HIS A 98 -15.37 -2.85 16.17
C HIS A 98 -13.91 -3.15 15.84
N SER A 99 -13.03 -2.94 16.81
CA SER A 99 -11.59 -3.09 16.63
C SER A 99 -10.97 -3.77 17.84
N GLY A 100 -9.81 -4.38 17.60
CA GLY A 100 -9.06 -5.11 18.60
C GLY A 100 -7.57 -4.99 18.38
N ALA A 101 -6.82 -4.90 19.47
CA ALA A 101 -5.37 -4.87 19.43
C ALA A 101 -4.77 -5.75 20.52
N VAL A 102 -3.65 -6.39 20.16
CA VAL A 102 -2.78 -7.10 21.10
C VAL A 102 -1.56 -6.24 21.34
N LYS A 103 -1.25 -5.95 22.59
CA LYS A 103 -0.03 -5.23 22.96
C LYS A 103 1.18 -6.16 23.02
N LYS A 104 2.38 -5.58 23.04
CA LYS A 104 3.67 -6.32 23.17
C LYS A 104 3.77 -7.16 24.46
N ASP A 105 2.98 -6.82 25.49
CA ASP A 105 2.87 -7.59 26.75
C ASP A 105 1.89 -8.77 26.67
N GLY A 106 1.28 -9.01 25.49
CA GLY A 106 0.31 -10.06 25.27
C GLY A 106 -1.11 -9.73 25.78
N SER A 107 -1.37 -8.51 26.24
CA SER A 107 -2.72 -8.09 26.64
C SER A 107 -3.61 -7.80 25.43
N LEU A 108 -4.90 -8.18 25.52
CA LEU A 108 -5.91 -7.96 24.49
C LEU A 108 -6.83 -6.79 24.88
N TRP A 109 -7.01 -5.87 23.94
CA TRP A 109 -7.86 -4.70 24.08
C TRP A 109 -8.87 -4.62 22.94
N MET A 110 -10.13 -4.29 23.25
CA MET A 110 -11.23 -4.23 22.30
C MET A 110 -12.00 -2.90 22.44
N TRP A 111 -12.58 -2.38 21.36
CA TRP A 111 -13.44 -1.18 21.37
C TRP A 111 -14.36 -1.10 20.14
N GLY A 112 -15.30 -0.16 20.15
CA GLY A 112 -16.32 0.04 19.12
C GLY A 112 -17.68 -0.54 19.50
N ASN A 113 -18.43 -1.00 18.50
CA ASN A 113 -19.76 -1.60 18.65
C ASN A 113 -19.72 -2.86 19.52
N ASN A 114 -20.71 -3.04 20.38
CA ASN A 114 -20.83 -4.24 21.23
C ASN A 114 -22.25 -4.84 21.24
N SER A 115 -23.11 -4.48 20.29
CA SER A 115 -24.52 -4.93 20.27
C SER A 115 -24.69 -6.46 20.25
N SER A 116 -23.69 -7.18 19.72
CA SER A 116 -23.64 -8.64 19.67
C SER A 116 -22.69 -9.25 20.69
N GLY A 117 -22.13 -8.46 21.61
CA GLY A 117 -21.12 -8.94 22.56
C GLY A 117 -19.72 -9.12 21.97
N GLN A 118 -19.46 -8.56 20.78
CA GLN A 118 -18.20 -8.73 20.04
C GLN A 118 -16.98 -8.13 20.74
N LEU A 119 -17.15 -7.33 21.81
CA LEU A 119 -16.00 -6.87 22.59
C LEU A 119 -15.53 -7.92 23.62
N GLY A 120 -16.38 -8.86 24.02
CA GLY A 120 -15.98 -9.93 24.94
C GLY A 120 -15.87 -9.52 26.41
N ASP A 121 -16.36 -8.33 26.78
CA ASP A 121 -16.26 -7.76 28.13
C ASP A 121 -17.38 -8.20 29.09
N GLY A 122 -18.20 -9.17 28.68
CA GLY A 122 -19.38 -9.63 29.40
C GLY A 122 -20.61 -8.73 29.26
N THR A 123 -20.52 -7.65 28.49
CA THR A 123 -21.63 -6.70 28.28
C THR A 123 -22.09 -6.69 26.82
N THR A 124 -23.06 -5.83 26.51
CA THR A 124 -23.43 -5.46 25.13
C THR A 124 -23.38 -3.95 24.92
N THR A 125 -22.53 -3.26 25.69
CA THR A 125 -22.39 -1.81 25.65
C THR A 125 -21.17 -1.42 24.84
N ASP A 126 -21.35 -0.52 23.88
CA ASP A 126 -20.26 0.02 23.07
C ASP A 126 -19.16 0.64 23.93
N ARG A 127 -17.92 0.59 23.45
CA ARG A 127 -16.77 1.18 24.13
C ARG A 127 -16.08 2.16 23.20
N LEU A 128 -16.15 3.44 23.53
CA LEU A 128 -15.51 4.48 22.73
C LEU A 128 -13.99 4.58 22.95
N ARG A 129 -13.47 3.86 23.94
CA ARG A 129 -12.04 3.73 24.25
C ARG A 129 -11.69 2.25 24.39
N PRO A 130 -10.44 1.84 24.10
CA PRO A 130 -9.97 0.49 24.36
C PRO A 130 -10.29 0.03 25.79
N VAL A 131 -11.01 -1.09 25.91
CA VAL A 131 -11.20 -1.82 27.15
C VAL A 131 -10.35 -3.09 27.12
N LYS A 132 -9.67 -3.39 28.22
CA LYS A 132 -8.85 -4.59 28.33
C LYS A 132 -9.75 -5.80 28.56
N ILE A 133 -9.57 -6.85 27.76
CA ILE A 133 -10.32 -8.11 27.82
C ILE A 133 -9.49 -9.23 28.44
N MET A 134 -8.18 -9.25 28.18
CA MET A 134 -7.24 -10.21 28.76
C MET A 134 -5.94 -9.51 29.16
N ASP A 135 -5.36 -9.92 30.29
CA ASP A 135 -4.15 -9.29 30.84
C ASP A 135 -2.85 -9.72 30.15
N SER A 136 -2.76 -10.93 29.62
CA SER A 136 -1.57 -11.45 28.94
C SER A 136 -1.87 -12.74 28.16
N GLY A 137 -0.86 -13.25 27.45
CA GLY A 137 -0.89 -14.57 26.81
C GLY A 137 -1.66 -14.66 25.50
N VAL A 138 -2.08 -13.52 24.93
CA VAL A 138 -2.71 -13.47 23.60
C VAL A 138 -1.63 -13.21 22.56
N SER A 139 -1.53 -14.08 21.56
CA SER A 139 -0.58 -13.94 20.46
C SER A 139 -1.17 -13.24 19.25
N GLN A 140 -2.47 -13.45 18.96
CA GLN A 140 -3.17 -12.87 17.81
C GLN A 140 -4.63 -12.55 18.13
N VAL A 141 -5.16 -11.48 17.50
CA VAL A 141 -6.59 -11.14 17.47
C VAL A 141 -7.08 -11.17 16.02
N VAL A 142 -8.29 -11.69 15.79
CA VAL A 142 -8.91 -11.84 14.46
C VAL A 142 -10.36 -11.42 14.56
N LEU A 143 -10.77 -10.43 13.78
CA LEU A 143 -12.12 -9.88 13.78
C LEU A 143 -12.70 -9.90 12.37
N CYS A 144 -14.00 -10.17 12.26
CA CYS A 144 -14.73 -10.04 11.01
C CYS A 144 -16.24 -10.03 11.29
N GLY A 145 -16.99 -9.12 10.64
CA GLY A 145 -18.38 -8.95 11.00
C GLY A 145 -18.54 -8.45 12.44
N SER A 146 -19.50 -9.04 13.13
CA SER A 146 -19.72 -8.88 14.58
C SER A 146 -19.14 -10.06 15.40
N ARG A 147 -18.05 -10.67 14.93
CA ARG A 147 -17.38 -11.82 15.57
C ARG A 147 -15.93 -11.55 15.82
N SER A 148 -15.41 -12.22 16.83
CA SER A 148 -14.05 -12.02 17.30
C SER A 148 -13.45 -13.34 17.72
N ALA A 149 -12.15 -13.45 17.52
CA ALA A 149 -11.34 -14.56 17.98
C ALA A 149 -9.99 -14.08 18.51
N ALA A 150 -9.42 -14.85 19.43
CA ALA A 150 -8.08 -14.68 19.92
C ALA A 150 -7.35 -16.02 19.93
N ILE A 151 -6.10 -16.01 19.47
CA ILE A 151 -5.19 -17.15 19.65
C ILE A 151 -4.33 -16.84 20.86
N MET A 152 -4.32 -17.75 21.82
CA MET A 152 -3.46 -17.71 22.98
C MET A 152 -2.07 -18.27 22.62
N GLU A 153 -1.02 -17.85 23.33
CA GLU A 153 0.35 -18.35 23.15
C GLU A 153 0.47 -19.87 23.38
N ASP A 154 -0.39 -20.45 24.21
CA ASP A 154 -0.47 -21.89 24.44
C ASP A 154 -1.10 -22.67 23.27
N GLY A 155 -1.73 -21.97 22.32
CA GLY A 155 -2.41 -22.53 21.16
C GLY A 155 -3.92 -22.73 21.33
N ARG A 156 -4.55 -22.22 22.40
CA ARG A 156 -6.01 -22.15 22.49
C ARG A 156 -6.56 -21.08 21.54
N LEU A 157 -7.60 -21.41 20.80
CA LEU A 157 -8.41 -20.48 20.02
C LEU A 157 -9.69 -20.19 20.78
N LEU A 158 -9.84 -18.93 21.21
CA LEU A 158 -11.05 -18.43 21.86
C LEU A 158 -11.88 -17.64 20.84
N VAL A 159 -13.22 -17.75 20.89
CA VAL A 159 -14.15 -17.04 20.00
C VAL A 159 -15.33 -16.45 20.78
N TRP A 160 -15.88 -15.33 20.31
CA TRP A 160 -17.05 -14.67 20.90
C TRP A 160 -17.74 -13.71 19.91
N GLY A 161 -18.83 -13.07 20.35
CA GLY A 161 -19.66 -12.18 19.54
C GLY A 161 -20.91 -12.88 18.97
N ALA A 162 -21.34 -12.44 17.79
CA ALA A 162 -22.51 -12.99 17.11
C ALA A 162 -22.34 -14.48 16.76
N ASN A 163 -23.34 -15.32 17.03
CA ASN A 163 -23.32 -16.75 16.69
C ASN A 163 -24.53 -17.18 15.83
N THR A 164 -25.08 -16.28 15.02
CA THR A 164 -26.24 -16.62 14.18
C THR A 164 -25.88 -17.77 13.25
N ASN A 165 -26.70 -18.83 13.25
CA ASN A 165 -26.47 -20.07 12.47
C ASN A 165 -25.15 -20.78 12.76
N ASN A 166 -24.67 -20.74 14.00
CA ASN A 166 -23.46 -21.41 14.45
C ASN A 166 -22.18 -20.97 13.70
N ASN A 167 -22.11 -19.71 13.29
CA ASN A 167 -20.96 -19.14 12.58
C ASN A 167 -19.70 -18.94 13.46
N LEU A 168 -19.78 -19.21 14.78
CA LEU A 168 -18.62 -19.37 15.68
C LEU A 168 -18.19 -20.83 15.85
N GLY A 169 -18.98 -21.81 15.42
CA GLY A 169 -18.65 -23.23 15.55
C GLY A 169 -18.84 -23.83 16.96
N LEU A 170 -19.39 -23.06 17.92
CA LEU A 170 -19.63 -23.47 19.31
C LEU A 170 -20.91 -24.30 19.51
N GLY A 171 -21.74 -24.44 18.47
CA GLY A 171 -23.11 -24.92 18.57
C GLY A 171 -24.10 -23.83 18.97
N GLY A 172 -25.39 -24.10 18.74
CA GLY A 172 -26.48 -23.15 19.01
C GLY A 172 -26.48 -21.90 18.13
N SER A 173 -27.35 -20.93 18.49
CA SER A 173 -27.53 -19.66 17.75
C SER A 173 -27.42 -18.41 18.63
N SER A 174 -27.03 -18.56 19.90
CA SER A 174 -26.94 -17.44 20.85
C SER A 174 -25.59 -16.74 20.77
N ARG A 175 -25.60 -15.40 20.84
CA ARG A 175 -24.38 -14.60 20.96
C ARG A 175 -23.62 -14.91 22.26
N TYR A 176 -22.30 -14.77 22.23
CA TYR A 176 -21.42 -14.93 23.39
C TYR A 176 -20.75 -13.61 23.73
N THR A 177 -21.00 -13.06 24.93
CA THR A 177 -20.43 -11.78 25.38
C THR A 177 -19.07 -11.95 26.07
N LYS A 178 -18.56 -13.17 26.20
CA LYS A 178 -17.25 -13.49 26.80
C LYS A 178 -16.51 -14.50 25.91
N PRO A 179 -15.17 -14.45 25.83
CA PRO A 179 -14.37 -15.43 25.10
C PRO A 179 -14.68 -16.88 25.50
N GLN A 180 -14.94 -17.74 24.51
CA GLN A 180 -15.20 -19.17 24.69
C GLN A 180 -14.14 -20.00 23.97
N LEU A 181 -13.66 -21.08 24.59
CA LEU A 181 -12.74 -22.01 23.95
C LEU A 181 -13.43 -22.75 22.80
N LEU A 182 -12.85 -22.69 21.59
CA LEU A 182 -13.33 -23.41 20.41
C LEU A 182 -12.40 -24.56 20.02
N LEU A 183 -11.10 -24.29 19.92
CA LEU A 183 -10.08 -25.26 19.50
C LEU A 183 -8.80 -25.11 20.32
N GLU A 184 -8.01 -26.17 20.32
CA GLU A 184 -6.66 -26.20 20.89
C GLU A 184 -5.63 -26.52 19.81
N ASN A 185 -4.35 -26.31 20.14
CA ASN A 185 -3.21 -26.51 19.26
C ASN A 185 -3.29 -25.71 17.95
N VAL A 186 -3.86 -24.51 17.99
CA VAL A 186 -3.97 -23.59 16.85
C VAL A 186 -2.73 -22.72 16.72
N VAL A 187 -2.26 -22.50 15.49
CA VAL A 187 -1.12 -21.61 15.16
C VAL A 187 -1.52 -20.44 14.26
N GLN A 188 -2.64 -20.56 13.54
CA GLN A 188 -3.21 -19.50 12.72
C GLN A 188 -4.73 -19.64 12.73
N ALA A 189 -5.43 -18.53 12.73
CA ALA A 189 -6.87 -18.49 12.53
C ALA A 189 -7.23 -17.30 11.66
N ASP A 190 -8.36 -17.40 10.97
CA ASP A 190 -8.99 -16.29 10.29
C ASP A 190 -10.52 -16.42 10.38
N LEU A 191 -11.24 -15.31 10.20
CA LEU A 191 -12.69 -15.26 10.17
C LEU A 191 -13.15 -14.57 8.88
N GLY A 192 -13.92 -15.28 8.05
CA GLY A 192 -14.70 -14.65 6.97
C GLY A 192 -16.10 -14.31 7.48
N CYS A 193 -16.85 -13.37 6.91
CA CYS A 193 -18.08 -12.80 7.52
C CYS A 193 -19.15 -13.81 7.99
N SER A 194 -19.15 -15.04 7.47
CA SER A 194 -20.11 -16.10 7.80
C SER A 194 -19.49 -17.42 8.27
N HIS A 195 -18.17 -17.54 8.27
CA HIS A 195 -17.46 -18.80 8.59
C HIS A 195 -16.15 -18.51 9.32
N GLY A 196 -15.43 -19.56 9.72
CA GLY A 196 -14.12 -19.42 10.32
C GLY A 196 -13.22 -20.58 9.97
N GLY A 197 -11.93 -20.37 10.13
CA GLY A 197 -10.91 -21.34 9.82
C GLY A 197 -9.71 -21.24 10.76
N ALA A 198 -9.06 -22.38 11.00
CA ALA A 198 -7.88 -22.48 11.83
C ALA A 198 -6.90 -23.51 11.26
N VAL A 199 -5.61 -23.19 11.34
CA VAL A 199 -4.51 -24.12 11.09
C VAL A 199 -3.97 -24.58 12.44
N LYS A 200 -3.90 -25.89 12.64
CA LYS A 200 -3.34 -26.49 13.86
C LYS A 200 -1.83 -26.71 13.74
N LYS A 201 -1.17 -26.96 14.87
CA LYS A 201 0.28 -27.24 15.00
C LYS A 201 0.73 -28.43 14.15
N ASP A 202 -0.15 -29.40 13.91
CA ASP A 202 0.09 -30.54 13.03
C ASP A 202 -0.03 -30.21 11.53
N GLY A 203 -0.32 -28.96 11.18
CA GLY A 203 -0.49 -28.47 9.81
C GLY A 203 -1.89 -28.67 9.24
N SER A 204 -2.83 -29.27 9.98
CA SER A 204 -4.19 -29.52 9.51
C SER A 204 -5.05 -28.25 9.45
N LEU A 205 -5.86 -28.13 8.39
CA LEU A 205 -6.87 -27.07 8.25
C LEU A 205 -8.21 -27.52 8.83
N TRP A 206 -8.80 -26.66 9.67
CA TRP A 206 -10.13 -26.85 10.26
C TRP A 206 -11.02 -25.68 9.89
N MET A 207 -12.22 -25.97 9.40
CA MET A 207 -13.20 -24.98 8.95
C MET A 207 -14.55 -25.20 9.66
N TRP A 208 -15.30 -24.12 9.89
CA TRP A 208 -16.62 -24.16 10.56
C TRP A 208 -17.53 -23.01 10.11
N GLY A 209 -18.80 -23.09 10.48
CA GLY A 209 -19.80 -22.06 10.22
C GLY A 209 -20.60 -22.32 8.94
N HIS A 210 -21.03 -21.25 8.26
CA HIS A 210 -21.86 -21.33 7.05
C HIS A 210 -21.13 -21.95 5.86
N ASN A 211 -21.87 -22.67 5.02
CA ASN A 211 -21.30 -23.33 3.85
C ASN A 211 -22.19 -23.32 2.58
N ASN A 212 -23.06 -22.33 2.42
CA ASN A 212 -24.00 -22.28 1.30
C ASN A 212 -23.33 -22.17 -0.08
N TYR A 213 -22.06 -21.78 -0.11
CA TYR A 213 -21.26 -21.60 -1.33
C TYR A 213 -20.01 -22.49 -1.34
N GLY A 214 -19.95 -23.48 -0.45
CA GLY A 214 -18.79 -24.36 -0.36
C GLY A 214 -17.57 -23.74 0.33
N GLN A 215 -17.69 -22.56 0.96
CA GLN A 215 -16.58 -21.83 1.60
C GLN A 215 -15.82 -22.60 2.70
N LEU A 216 -16.36 -23.72 3.21
CA LEU A 216 -15.63 -24.58 4.14
C LEU A 216 -14.69 -25.58 3.45
N GLY A 217 -14.86 -25.84 2.16
CA GLY A 217 -14.06 -26.82 1.43
C GLY A 217 -14.41 -28.28 1.79
N LEU A 218 -15.63 -28.49 2.29
CA LEU A 218 -16.11 -29.75 2.88
C LEU A 218 -17.36 -30.31 2.18
N GLY A 219 -17.59 -29.95 0.92
CA GLY A 219 -18.84 -30.27 0.22
C GLY A 219 -20.03 -29.58 0.90
N ASN A 220 -21.09 -30.32 1.24
CA ASN A 220 -22.33 -29.78 1.84
C ASN A 220 -22.29 -29.64 3.39
N TYR A 221 -21.14 -29.88 4.03
CA TYR A 221 -21.05 -29.83 5.50
C TYR A 221 -21.25 -28.42 6.05
N GLN A 222 -22.00 -28.25 7.13
CA GLN A 222 -22.12 -26.97 7.84
C GLN A 222 -22.11 -27.24 9.36
N GLY A 223 -21.45 -26.39 10.15
CA GLY A 223 -21.53 -26.46 11.60
C GLY A 223 -20.19 -26.35 12.31
N ALA A 224 -19.96 -27.24 13.28
CA ALA A 224 -18.79 -27.24 14.15
C ALA A 224 -17.46 -27.39 13.39
N PRO A 225 -16.30 -27.13 14.02
CA PRO A 225 -15.00 -27.35 13.40
C PRO A 225 -14.84 -28.76 12.84
N LYS A 226 -14.51 -28.83 11.55
CA LYS A 226 -14.19 -30.08 10.85
C LYS A 226 -12.93 -29.90 10.02
N GLN A 227 -12.09 -30.92 10.03
CA GLN A 227 -10.86 -30.94 9.24
C GLN A 227 -11.17 -31.02 7.75
N VAL A 228 -10.52 -30.17 6.97
CA VAL A 228 -10.52 -30.22 5.50
C VAL A 228 -9.53 -31.31 5.04
N PRO A 229 -9.99 -32.34 4.30
CA PRO A 229 -9.11 -33.40 3.81
C PRO A 229 -7.98 -32.87 2.91
N ASP A 230 -6.81 -33.51 2.98
CA ASP A 230 -5.67 -33.28 2.09
C ASP A 230 -5.13 -31.83 2.03
N MET A 231 -5.47 -31.02 3.04
CA MET A 231 -5.00 -29.65 3.21
C MET A 231 -3.99 -29.56 4.36
N THR A 232 -2.73 -29.76 4.00
CA THR A 232 -1.55 -29.63 4.87
C THR A 232 -0.60 -28.54 4.36
N ASP A 233 0.48 -28.30 5.11
CA ASP A 233 1.60 -27.42 4.71
C ASP A 233 1.17 -25.98 4.44
N ILE A 234 0.25 -25.47 5.25
CA ILE A 234 -0.31 -24.14 5.10
C ILE A 234 0.65 -23.10 5.66
N LYS A 235 1.05 -22.17 4.80
CA LYS A 235 1.83 -20.98 5.17
C LYS A 235 0.92 -19.84 5.62
N GLN A 236 -0.22 -19.68 4.95
CA GLN A 236 -1.19 -18.63 5.25
C GLN A 236 -2.61 -19.10 4.94
N LEU A 237 -3.51 -18.92 5.90
CA LEU A 237 -4.96 -18.92 5.73
C LEU A 237 -5.47 -17.47 5.56
N SER A 238 -6.40 -17.26 4.62
CA SER A 238 -7.19 -16.03 4.50
C SER A 238 -8.62 -16.37 4.10
N LEU A 239 -9.60 -15.70 4.70
CA LEU A 239 -11.03 -15.89 4.48
C LEU A 239 -11.69 -14.57 4.08
N GLY A 240 -12.39 -14.57 2.95
CA GLY A 240 -13.21 -13.45 2.51
C GLY A 240 -14.64 -13.55 3.02
N TYR A 241 -15.57 -12.83 2.39
CA TYR A 241 -16.98 -12.86 2.79
C TYR A 241 -17.62 -14.26 2.72
N MET A 242 -17.41 -14.93 1.57
CA MET A 242 -18.02 -16.21 1.19
C MET A 242 -17.04 -17.10 0.41
N HIS A 243 -15.75 -16.79 0.43
CA HIS A 243 -14.72 -17.58 -0.23
C HIS A 243 -13.49 -17.67 0.67
N SER A 244 -12.66 -18.67 0.40
CA SER A 244 -11.57 -19.08 1.27
C SER A 244 -10.33 -19.32 0.44
N GLY A 245 -9.16 -19.10 1.03
CA GLY A 245 -7.90 -19.30 0.35
C GLY A 245 -6.79 -19.67 1.31
N VAL A 246 -5.89 -20.52 0.83
CA VAL A 246 -4.62 -20.79 1.51
C VAL A 246 -3.46 -20.68 0.56
N VAL A 247 -2.36 -20.17 1.09
CA VAL A 247 -1.03 -20.29 0.48
C VAL A 247 -0.32 -21.42 1.20
N LYS A 248 0.13 -22.44 0.46
CA LYS A 248 0.97 -23.51 0.98
C LYS A 248 2.44 -23.06 1.07
N THR A 249 3.26 -23.79 1.81
CA THR A 249 4.69 -23.50 2.03
C THR A 249 5.51 -23.54 0.74
N ASP A 250 5.08 -24.30 -0.26
CA ASP A 250 5.65 -24.33 -1.62
C ASP A 250 5.31 -23.10 -2.47
N GLY A 251 4.47 -22.19 -1.95
CA GLY A 251 4.01 -20.99 -2.65
C GLY A 251 2.82 -21.22 -3.58
N SER A 252 2.18 -22.39 -3.56
CA SER A 252 0.93 -22.63 -4.27
C SER A 252 -0.26 -22.01 -3.53
N LEU A 253 -1.13 -21.34 -4.29
CA LEU A 253 -2.40 -20.78 -3.84
C LEU A 253 -3.54 -21.74 -4.18
N TRP A 254 -4.34 -22.07 -3.17
CA TRP A 254 -5.55 -22.86 -3.28
C TRP A 254 -6.74 -22.03 -2.80
N MET A 255 -7.82 -21.99 -3.58
CA MET A 255 -9.02 -21.22 -3.24
C MET A 255 -10.29 -22.00 -3.54
N TRP A 256 -11.36 -21.67 -2.85
CA TRP A 256 -12.67 -22.29 -2.99
C TRP A 256 -13.76 -21.37 -2.40
N GLY A 257 -15.02 -21.76 -2.55
CA GLY A 257 -16.17 -20.99 -2.13
C GLY A 257 -16.86 -20.26 -3.28
N HIS A 258 -17.49 -19.13 -2.96
CA HIS A 258 -18.24 -18.30 -3.90
C HIS A 258 -17.36 -17.69 -5.02
N ASN A 259 -17.90 -17.58 -6.24
CA ASN A 259 -17.21 -17.04 -7.41
C ASN A 259 -18.09 -16.19 -8.36
N TRP A 260 -19.28 -15.71 -7.96
CA TRP A 260 -20.13 -14.87 -8.84
C TRP A 260 -19.45 -13.59 -9.30
N TYR A 261 -18.51 -13.07 -8.50
CA TYR A 261 -17.74 -11.87 -8.82
C TYR A 261 -16.35 -12.21 -9.37
N GLN A 262 -16.07 -13.46 -9.73
CA GLN A 262 -14.80 -13.92 -10.28
C GLN A 262 -13.62 -13.76 -9.30
N GLU A 263 -13.91 -13.76 -8.00
CA GLU A 263 -12.92 -13.60 -6.93
C GLU A 263 -11.92 -14.76 -6.85
N LEU A 264 -12.21 -15.92 -7.43
CA LEU A 264 -11.32 -17.09 -7.39
C LEU A 264 -10.31 -17.14 -8.54
N GLY A 265 -10.60 -16.56 -9.72
CA GLY A 265 -9.65 -16.62 -10.85
C GLY A 265 -10.23 -16.82 -12.25
N SER A 266 -9.45 -16.41 -13.26
CA SER A 266 -9.77 -16.49 -14.70
C SER A 266 -9.81 -17.89 -15.35
N GLY A 267 -9.97 -18.94 -14.55
CA GLY A 267 -9.98 -20.33 -15.02
C GLY A 267 -11.06 -21.17 -14.35
N ILE A 268 -11.93 -20.53 -13.57
CA ILE A 268 -13.02 -21.17 -12.83
C ILE A 268 -14.31 -20.63 -13.46
N SER A 269 -14.98 -21.49 -14.22
CA SER A 269 -16.26 -21.15 -14.86
C SER A 269 -17.44 -21.35 -13.92
N GLU A 270 -17.22 -22.09 -12.85
CA GLU A 270 -18.19 -22.39 -11.83
C GLU A 270 -18.45 -21.15 -10.98
N ASP A 271 -19.73 -20.95 -10.67
CA ASP A 271 -20.20 -19.89 -9.78
C ASP A 271 -19.79 -20.12 -8.31
N GLN A 272 -19.36 -21.34 -7.98
CA GLN A 272 -18.78 -21.73 -6.69
C GLN A 272 -17.90 -22.98 -6.84
N ILE A 273 -16.96 -23.18 -5.91
CA ILE A 273 -16.18 -24.42 -5.78
C ILE A 273 -16.31 -24.94 -4.34
N ASP A 274 -16.80 -26.17 -4.18
CA ASP A 274 -17.12 -26.73 -2.86
C ASP A 274 -15.94 -27.43 -2.15
N ILE A 275 -14.80 -27.55 -2.84
CA ILE A 275 -13.56 -28.16 -2.34
C ILE A 275 -12.34 -27.33 -2.77
N PRO A 276 -11.23 -27.35 -2.02
CA PRO A 276 -10.03 -26.59 -2.37
C PRO A 276 -9.51 -26.91 -3.79
N GLN A 277 -9.31 -25.87 -4.60
CA GLN A 277 -8.71 -25.99 -5.93
C GLN A 277 -7.46 -25.11 -6.05
N LYS A 278 -6.40 -25.66 -6.65
CA LYS A 278 -5.18 -24.90 -6.94
C LYS A 278 -5.46 -23.82 -8.00
N VAL A 279 -5.18 -22.57 -7.68
CA VAL A 279 -5.42 -21.40 -8.54
C VAL A 279 -4.14 -20.94 -9.23
N MET A 280 -3.03 -20.79 -8.50
CA MET A 280 -1.75 -20.36 -9.07
C MET A 280 -0.55 -20.71 -8.20
N ASP A 281 0.65 -20.55 -8.75
CA ASP A 281 1.93 -20.74 -8.06
C ASP A 281 2.63 -19.40 -7.74
N ASP A 282 3.73 -19.47 -6.98
CA ASP A 282 4.62 -18.35 -6.65
C ASP A 282 3.89 -17.21 -5.90
N VAL A 283 3.13 -17.58 -4.89
CA VAL A 283 2.39 -16.65 -4.03
C VAL A 283 3.11 -16.48 -2.70
N ALA A 284 3.40 -15.23 -2.36
CA ALA A 284 4.02 -14.85 -1.09
C ALA A 284 2.99 -14.56 -0.01
N GLN A 285 1.91 -13.86 -0.36
CA GLN A 285 0.80 -13.51 0.53
C GLN A 285 -0.52 -13.48 -0.26
N ILE A 286 -1.62 -13.87 0.38
CA ILE A 286 -3.00 -13.67 -0.06
C ILE A 286 -3.73 -12.74 0.94
N SER A 287 -4.65 -11.91 0.46
CA SER A 287 -5.65 -11.23 1.30
C SER A 287 -6.98 -11.21 0.56
N LEU A 288 -8.04 -11.67 1.22
CA LEU A 288 -9.38 -11.86 0.68
C LEU A 288 -10.34 -10.84 1.29
N GLY A 289 -11.11 -10.16 0.44
CA GLY A 289 -12.08 -9.14 0.85
C GLY A 289 -13.52 -9.57 0.60
N THR A 290 -14.44 -8.59 0.53
CA THR A 290 -15.87 -8.92 0.44
C THR A 290 -16.24 -9.66 -0.85
N TRP A 291 -15.69 -9.26 -2.01
CA TRP A 291 -15.96 -9.88 -3.32
C TRP A 291 -14.73 -9.80 -4.25
N MET A 292 -13.55 -9.88 -3.66
CA MET A 292 -12.30 -9.62 -4.35
C MET A 292 -11.15 -10.30 -3.63
N SER A 293 -10.08 -10.52 -4.37
CA SER A 293 -8.90 -11.21 -3.87
C SER A 293 -7.64 -10.50 -4.35
N THR A 294 -6.61 -10.52 -3.51
CA THR A 294 -5.29 -10.02 -3.87
C THR A 294 -4.22 -11.07 -3.65
N VAL A 295 -3.25 -11.09 -4.57
CA VAL A 295 -2.08 -11.95 -4.51
C VAL A 295 -0.84 -11.08 -4.56
N LEU A 296 -0.02 -11.17 -3.52
CA LEU A 296 1.35 -10.67 -3.53
C LEU A 296 2.27 -11.79 -4.03
N LYS A 297 2.95 -11.56 -5.14
CA LYS A 297 3.96 -12.45 -5.70
C LYS A 297 5.30 -12.28 -4.95
N SER A 298 6.15 -13.30 -5.00
CA SER A 298 7.47 -13.26 -4.34
C SER A 298 8.39 -12.14 -4.86
N ASP A 299 8.18 -11.70 -6.11
CA ASP A 299 8.91 -10.58 -6.72
C ASP A 299 8.36 -9.19 -6.35
N GLY A 300 7.37 -9.13 -5.45
CA GLY A 300 6.75 -7.90 -4.97
C GLY A 300 5.72 -7.28 -5.92
N LYS A 301 5.28 -8.01 -6.96
CA LYS A 301 4.09 -7.63 -7.74
C LYS A 301 2.81 -7.92 -6.95
N LEU A 302 1.89 -6.97 -6.97
CA LEU A 302 0.54 -7.16 -6.45
C LEU A 302 -0.44 -7.38 -7.60
N LEU A 303 -1.13 -8.51 -7.57
CA LEU A 303 -2.24 -8.84 -8.45
C LEU A 303 -3.56 -8.69 -7.70
N MET A 304 -4.62 -8.32 -8.41
CA MET A 304 -5.98 -8.25 -7.89
C MET A 304 -6.96 -8.84 -8.88
N ILE A 305 -8.06 -9.40 -8.37
CA ILE A 305 -9.18 -9.92 -9.16
C ILE A 305 -10.50 -9.67 -8.43
N GLY A 306 -11.60 -9.65 -9.20
CA GLY A 306 -12.96 -9.48 -8.68
C GLY A 306 -13.74 -8.44 -9.50
N LYS A 307 -15.06 -8.59 -9.53
CA LYS A 307 -16.03 -7.68 -10.19
C LYS A 307 -16.88 -6.94 -9.17
N SER A 308 -16.29 -6.04 -8.38
CA SER A 308 -17.05 -5.29 -7.38
C SER A 308 -17.26 -3.83 -7.79
N ASP A 309 -18.53 -3.41 -7.88
CA ASP A 309 -18.89 -2.00 -8.06
C ASP A 309 -18.54 -1.14 -6.84
N VAL A 310 -18.39 -1.77 -5.69
CA VAL A 310 -18.07 -1.09 -4.44
C VAL A 310 -16.60 -0.60 -4.47
N PHE A 311 -15.71 -1.33 -5.12
CA PHE A 311 -14.27 -1.07 -5.12
C PHE A 311 -13.74 -0.35 -6.37
N THR A 312 -14.56 -0.09 -7.40
CA THR A 312 -14.17 0.38 -8.77
C THR A 312 -13.34 -0.60 -9.60
N PHE A 313 -12.60 -1.49 -8.95
CA PHE A 313 -11.84 -2.52 -9.64
C PHE A 313 -12.79 -3.61 -10.16
N ARG A 314 -12.76 -3.83 -11.48
CA ARG A 314 -13.49 -4.90 -12.15
C ARG A 314 -12.54 -5.65 -13.08
N SER A 315 -12.24 -6.89 -12.72
CA SER A 315 -11.51 -7.79 -13.61
C SER A 315 -11.94 -9.24 -13.41
N GLU A 316 -12.09 -9.94 -14.54
CA GLU A 316 -12.25 -11.40 -14.63
C GLU A 316 -10.92 -12.14 -14.57
N LYS A 317 -9.80 -11.40 -14.54
CA LYS A 317 -8.45 -11.94 -14.56
C LYS A 317 -7.58 -11.27 -13.53
N TRP A 318 -6.58 -12.00 -13.06
CA TRP A 318 -5.55 -11.45 -12.20
C TRP A 318 -4.81 -10.32 -12.92
N GLU A 319 -5.03 -9.08 -12.49
CA GLU A 319 -4.41 -7.87 -13.07
C GLU A 319 -3.36 -7.30 -12.12
N GLU A 320 -2.24 -6.87 -12.67
CA GLU A 320 -1.20 -6.19 -11.90
C GLU A 320 -1.67 -4.79 -11.50
N VAL A 321 -1.82 -4.55 -10.20
CA VAL A 321 -2.21 -3.25 -9.64
C VAL A 321 -0.99 -2.36 -9.40
N THR A 322 0.05 -2.92 -8.80
CA THR A 322 1.29 -2.19 -8.47
C THR A 322 2.46 -3.15 -8.24
N THR A 323 3.67 -2.61 -8.07
CA THR A 323 4.90 -3.38 -7.84
C THR A 323 5.68 -2.83 -6.65
N GLY A 324 6.68 -3.59 -6.17
CA GLY A 324 7.49 -3.24 -5.02
C GLY A 324 6.67 -3.21 -3.72
N VAL A 325 5.73 -4.14 -3.57
CA VAL A 325 4.90 -4.30 -2.37
C VAL A 325 5.60 -5.25 -1.39
N LYS A 326 5.57 -4.89 -0.10
CA LYS A 326 6.06 -5.72 1.01
C LYS A 326 4.91 -6.48 1.67
N ALA A 327 3.77 -5.83 1.86
CA ALA A 327 2.57 -6.42 2.45
C ALA A 327 1.32 -5.77 1.83
N VAL A 328 0.22 -6.52 1.79
CA VAL A 328 -1.09 -6.07 1.33
C VAL A 328 -2.16 -6.48 2.33
N GLU A 329 -3.20 -5.66 2.47
CA GLU A 329 -4.46 -6.02 3.12
C GLU A 329 -5.65 -5.53 2.32
N LEU A 330 -6.74 -6.29 2.38
CA LEU A 330 -8.07 -5.94 1.87
C LEU A 330 -9.04 -5.78 3.04
N GLY A 331 -9.79 -4.67 3.03
CA GLY A 331 -10.98 -4.49 3.85
C GLY A 331 -12.24 -4.79 3.04
N GLY A 332 -13.39 -4.38 3.57
CA GLY A 332 -14.67 -4.60 2.87
C GLY A 332 -14.75 -3.88 1.52
N THR A 333 -14.23 -2.65 1.48
CA THR A 333 -14.41 -1.72 0.35
C THR A 333 -13.14 -1.00 -0.10
N HIS A 334 -12.02 -1.26 0.56
CA HIS A 334 -10.75 -0.56 0.33
C HIS A 334 -9.56 -1.49 0.59
N ALA A 335 -8.39 -1.09 0.12
CA ALA A 335 -7.16 -1.87 0.23
C ALA A 335 -6.00 -0.99 0.66
N ALA A 336 -4.97 -1.63 1.19
CA ALA A 336 -3.76 -0.98 1.63
C ALA A 336 -2.54 -1.83 1.28
N VAL A 337 -1.44 -1.15 0.95
CA VAL A 337 -0.13 -1.77 0.79
C VAL A 337 0.93 -1.03 1.56
N ILE A 338 1.86 -1.80 2.11
CA ILE A 338 3.10 -1.29 2.67
C ILE A 338 4.21 -1.56 1.66
N LYS A 339 5.02 -0.53 1.37
CA LYS A 339 6.22 -0.66 0.52
C LYS A 339 7.45 -0.96 1.40
N PRO A 340 8.56 -1.49 0.83
CA PRO A 340 9.77 -1.81 1.59
C PRO A 340 10.38 -0.66 2.40
N ASP A 341 10.14 0.59 2.01
CA ASP A 341 10.61 1.78 2.71
C ASP A 341 9.76 2.15 3.95
N GLY A 342 8.66 1.43 4.18
CA GLY A 342 7.69 1.67 5.26
C GLY A 342 6.58 2.65 4.87
N SER A 343 6.47 3.07 3.60
CA SER A 343 5.36 3.91 3.15
C SER A 343 4.06 3.11 3.01
N LEU A 344 2.96 3.72 3.45
CA LEU A 344 1.60 3.19 3.36
C LEU A 344 0.87 3.80 2.16
N TRP A 345 0.15 2.97 1.41
CA TRP A 345 -0.67 3.40 0.29
C TRP A 345 -2.03 2.74 0.32
N THR A 346 -3.11 3.50 0.11
CA THR A 346 -4.50 3.02 0.18
C THR A 346 -5.27 3.33 -1.11
N TRP A 347 -6.31 2.55 -1.41
CA TRP A 347 -7.23 2.79 -2.51
C TRP A 347 -8.55 2.05 -2.30
N GLY A 348 -9.54 2.29 -3.16
CA GLY A 348 -10.91 1.79 -3.05
C GLY A 348 -11.88 2.89 -2.64
N ALA A 349 -12.94 2.54 -1.90
CA ALA A 349 -13.93 3.50 -1.43
C ALA A 349 -13.36 4.42 -0.33
N GLY A 350 -13.72 5.71 -0.36
CA GLY A 350 -13.34 6.72 0.63
C GLY A 350 -14.52 7.45 1.26
N TRP A 351 -15.71 6.84 1.26
CA TRP A 351 -16.95 7.48 1.70
C TRP A 351 -16.95 7.88 3.18
N CYS A 352 -16.20 7.14 3.98
CA CYS A 352 -16.07 7.30 5.42
C CYS A 352 -14.67 7.79 5.81
N GLY A 353 -13.85 8.20 4.84
CA GLY A 353 -12.45 8.61 5.06
C GLY A 353 -11.50 7.44 5.34
N GLN A 354 -11.91 6.19 5.10
CA GLN A 354 -11.09 4.98 5.31
C GLN A 354 -9.82 4.95 4.46
N LEU A 355 -9.70 5.81 3.44
CA LEU A 355 -8.45 5.94 2.70
C LEU A 355 -7.35 6.67 3.49
N GLY A 356 -7.69 7.48 4.49
CA GLY A 356 -6.68 8.15 5.33
C GLY A 356 -6.04 9.38 4.68
N ASP A 357 -6.58 9.85 3.56
CA ASP A 357 -6.05 10.98 2.76
C ASP A 357 -6.58 12.36 3.21
N GLY A 358 -7.32 12.39 4.32
CA GLY A 358 -7.97 13.60 4.84
C GLY A 358 -9.24 14.00 4.07
N VAL A 359 -9.73 13.17 3.16
CA VAL A 359 -10.97 13.39 2.41
C VAL A 359 -12.00 12.33 2.77
N ALA A 360 -13.20 12.77 3.14
CA ALA A 360 -14.37 11.90 3.30
C ALA A 360 -15.54 12.49 2.53
N ASN A 361 -16.13 11.71 1.61
CA ASN A 361 -17.27 12.16 0.83
C ASN A 361 -18.22 11.00 0.49
N ARG A 362 -19.42 11.04 1.07
CA ARG A 362 -20.47 10.04 0.87
C ARG A 362 -21.06 10.00 -0.54
N ASN A 363 -20.79 11.00 -1.39
CA ASN A 363 -21.24 11.05 -2.78
C ASN A 363 -20.32 10.26 -3.72
N GLY A 364 -19.96 9.03 -3.34
CA GLY A 364 -19.24 8.13 -4.24
C GLY A 364 -17.74 8.39 -4.38
N TYR A 365 -17.08 9.05 -3.42
CA TYR A 365 -15.62 9.20 -3.47
C TYR A 365 -14.92 7.84 -3.46
N LYS A 366 -14.12 7.61 -4.51
CA LYS A 366 -13.37 6.38 -4.71
C LYS A 366 -12.02 6.73 -5.33
N GLN A 367 -11.02 5.95 -4.97
CA GLN A 367 -9.68 6.07 -5.49
C GLN A 367 -9.33 4.75 -6.17
N GLU A 368 -9.21 4.74 -7.50
CA GLU A 368 -9.02 3.49 -8.26
C GLU A 368 -7.59 2.94 -8.17
N ILE A 369 -6.64 3.77 -7.69
CA ILE A 369 -5.21 3.43 -7.63
C ILE A 369 -4.61 3.75 -6.26
N PRO A 370 -3.58 3.02 -5.81
CA PRO A 370 -2.91 3.30 -4.54
C PRO A 370 -2.43 4.76 -4.43
N VAL A 371 -2.84 5.45 -3.36
CA VAL A 371 -2.38 6.79 -2.97
C VAL A 371 -1.62 6.72 -1.66
N ARG A 372 -0.50 7.43 -1.57
CA ARG A 372 0.35 7.42 -0.36
C ARG A 372 -0.33 8.17 0.77
N ILE A 373 -0.31 7.56 1.95
CA ILE A 373 -0.88 8.09 3.19
C ILE A 373 0.24 8.30 4.21
N SER A 374 0.12 9.36 5.00
CA SER A 374 1.07 9.68 6.07
C SER A 374 0.40 9.57 7.43
N ILE A 375 1.09 8.91 8.37
CA ILE A 375 0.69 8.81 9.78
C ILE A 375 1.69 9.58 10.66
N GLY A 376 1.24 10.05 11.82
CA GLY A 376 2.10 10.82 12.74
C GLY A 376 2.29 12.30 12.42
N VAL A 377 1.51 12.84 11.47
CA VAL A 377 1.54 14.26 11.11
C VAL A 377 0.18 14.88 11.49
N PRO A 378 0.13 16.01 12.21
CA PRO A 378 -1.13 16.66 12.57
C PRO A 378 -2.00 17.01 11.34
N PRO A 379 -3.34 16.96 11.45
CA PRO A 379 -4.21 17.44 10.40
C PRO A 379 -3.93 18.93 10.12
N ASN A 380 -3.73 19.29 8.86
CA ASN A 380 -3.56 20.67 8.45
C ASN A 380 -4.93 21.37 8.51
N THR A 381 -5.15 22.25 9.49
CA THR A 381 -6.43 22.95 9.74
C THR A 381 -6.82 23.98 8.66
N ASN A 382 -6.08 24.08 7.55
CA ASN A 382 -6.29 25.09 6.51
C ASN A 382 -7.14 24.64 5.32
N ASN A 383 -7.80 23.47 5.38
CA ASN A 383 -8.60 22.95 4.27
C ASN A 383 -10.13 23.06 4.49
N SER A 384 -10.60 24.06 5.24
CA SER A 384 -11.97 24.54 5.11
C SER A 384 -12.11 25.39 3.83
N GLY A 385 -11.98 24.73 2.67
CA GLY A 385 -12.00 25.34 1.35
C GLY A 385 -13.28 25.01 0.58
N ASN A 386 -14.39 25.63 1.01
CA ASN A 386 -15.57 26.01 0.25
C ASN A 386 -15.85 25.23 -1.06
N ALA A 387 -16.75 24.24 -0.96
CA ALA A 387 -17.51 23.78 -2.12
C ALA A 387 -18.47 24.90 -2.55
N ASN A 388 -18.02 25.82 -3.41
CA ASN A 388 -18.92 26.59 -4.24
C ASN A 388 -18.21 27.27 -5.44
N ASN A 389 -18.71 26.88 -6.60
CA ASN A 389 -18.91 27.68 -7.80
C ASN A 389 -17.80 27.80 -8.87
N SER A 390 -18.35 27.73 -10.08
CA SER A 390 -17.84 27.82 -11.43
C SER A 390 -17.23 29.17 -11.83
N ASN A 391 -16.53 29.12 -12.97
CA ASN A 391 -16.30 30.19 -13.96
C ASN A 391 -15.23 31.29 -13.72
N ASN A 392 -14.24 31.22 -14.62
CA ASN A 392 -13.71 32.29 -15.50
C ASN A 392 -12.45 33.10 -15.12
N SER A 393 -11.51 33.04 -16.08
CA SER A 393 -10.49 33.98 -16.57
C SER A 393 -9.62 34.87 -15.65
N SER A 394 -8.31 34.65 -15.80
CA SER A 394 -7.27 35.62 -16.25
C SER A 394 -6.22 36.16 -15.26
N SER A 395 -4.99 36.08 -15.78
CA SER A 395 -3.84 37.00 -15.64
C SER A 395 -2.74 36.74 -14.59
N ASN A 396 -1.51 36.96 -15.08
CA ASN A 396 -0.16 36.88 -14.50
C ASN A 396 -0.01 37.71 -13.20
N ASN A 397 1.03 37.61 -12.35
CA ASN A 397 2.48 37.46 -12.56
C ASN A 397 3.15 37.08 -11.22
N GLY A 398 4.35 36.48 -11.25
CA GLY A 398 4.91 35.75 -10.10
C GLY A 398 5.69 36.53 -9.03
N THR A 399 6.12 35.80 -8.00
CA THR A 399 7.46 35.85 -7.37
C THR A 399 7.56 34.73 -6.33
N THR A 400 8.76 34.17 -6.22
CA THR A 400 9.12 33.01 -5.41
C THR A 400 9.21 33.35 -3.92
N SER A 401 8.58 32.55 -3.06
CA SER A 401 9.15 32.24 -1.74
C SER A 401 8.97 30.75 -1.46
N ALA A 402 10.02 30.16 -0.90
CA ALA A 402 10.08 28.74 -0.57
C ALA A 402 9.27 28.49 0.70
N GLY A 403 8.16 27.76 0.57
CA GLY A 403 7.34 27.29 1.68
C GLY A 403 7.32 25.75 1.71
N THR A 404 7.88 25.18 2.77
CA THR A 404 7.99 23.76 3.06
C THR A 404 6.71 23.23 3.70
N GLY A 405 6.14 22.11 3.19
CA GLY A 405 5.16 21.31 3.92
C GLY A 405 3.77 21.11 3.27
N ALA A 406 3.53 21.52 2.03
CA ALA A 406 2.28 21.18 1.33
C ALA A 406 2.24 19.70 0.90
N SER A 407 1.07 19.05 0.95
CA SER A 407 0.80 17.92 0.05
C SER A 407 1.11 18.43 -1.35
N LYS A 408 2.17 17.91 -1.95
CA LYS A 408 2.70 18.56 -3.15
C LYS A 408 1.66 18.33 -4.23
N ALA A 409 0.99 19.39 -4.68
CA ALA A 409 0.04 19.28 -5.79
C ALA A 409 0.70 18.58 -6.99
N VAL A 410 -0.11 17.83 -7.76
CA VAL A 410 0.35 17.22 -9.01
C VAL A 410 1.13 18.27 -9.80
N PRO A 411 2.41 18.03 -10.11
CA PRO A 411 3.26 18.98 -10.80
C PRO A 411 2.57 19.64 -11.99
N GLY A 412 2.33 20.95 -11.90
CA GLY A 412 1.59 21.69 -12.92
C GLY A 412 2.21 21.56 -14.30
N LYS A 413 1.39 21.62 -15.36
CA LYS A 413 1.87 21.50 -16.73
C LYS A 413 2.93 22.58 -16.99
N SER A 414 4.01 22.21 -17.68
CA SER A 414 5.18 23.05 -17.94
C SER A 414 6.15 23.29 -16.78
N SER A 415 5.87 22.84 -15.55
CA SER A 415 6.84 22.90 -14.45
C SER A 415 8.07 22.03 -14.73
N THR A 416 9.22 22.43 -14.19
CA THR A 416 10.51 21.77 -14.45
C THR A 416 11.16 21.24 -13.18
N TYR A 417 11.78 20.06 -13.28
CA TYR A 417 12.41 19.37 -12.15
C TYR A 417 13.72 18.75 -12.58
N THR A 418 14.74 18.81 -11.73
CA THR A 418 16.04 18.20 -12.04
C THR A 418 16.30 17.05 -11.10
N ASP A 419 16.46 15.85 -11.65
CA ASP A 419 16.87 14.65 -10.92
C ASP A 419 18.05 13.98 -11.64
N GLN A 420 19.03 13.51 -10.88
CA GLN A 420 20.25 12.88 -11.40
C GLN A 420 20.92 13.64 -12.55
N LYS A 421 20.85 14.98 -12.50
CA LYS A 421 21.35 15.92 -13.52
C LYS A 421 20.61 15.92 -14.87
N ILE A 422 19.43 15.32 -14.89
CA ILE A 422 18.47 15.38 -15.98
C ILE A 422 17.37 16.36 -15.56
N THR A 423 17.11 17.38 -16.37
CA THR A 423 15.96 18.26 -16.20
C THR A 423 14.78 17.72 -17.01
N TYR A 424 13.64 17.59 -16.35
CA TYR A 424 12.36 17.16 -16.89
C TYR A 424 11.39 18.35 -16.89
N LYS A 425 10.51 18.42 -17.90
CA LYS A 425 9.38 19.35 -17.97
C LYS A 425 8.09 18.56 -18.03
N VAL A 426 7.11 18.89 -17.18
CA VAL A 426 5.80 18.24 -17.20
C VAL A 426 5.08 18.57 -18.50
N THR A 427 4.76 17.53 -19.29
CA THR A 427 4.02 17.65 -20.56
C THR A 427 2.53 17.36 -20.39
N LYS A 428 2.17 16.50 -19.44
CA LYS A 428 0.79 16.27 -18.99
C LYS A 428 0.79 16.25 -17.46
N SER A 429 0.08 17.20 -16.85
CA SER A 429 -0.11 17.32 -15.40
C SER A 429 -1.30 16.46 -15.01
N ASP A 430 -1.02 15.23 -14.64
CA ASP A 430 -2.01 14.20 -14.35
C ASP A 430 -1.37 13.25 -13.34
N ALA A 431 -2.08 12.94 -12.25
CA ALA A 431 -1.56 12.13 -11.15
C ALA A 431 -1.22 10.69 -11.57
N ILE A 432 -1.91 10.18 -12.61
CA ILE A 432 -1.92 8.77 -13.01
C ILE A 432 -1.17 8.58 -14.33
N ASN A 433 -1.55 9.40 -15.31
CA ASN A 433 -1.03 9.38 -16.67
C ASN A 433 -0.12 10.57 -16.96
N GLY A 434 0.46 11.15 -15.90
CA GLY A 434 1.43 12.22 -15.98
C GLY A 434 2.55 11.87 -16.94
N THR A 435 2.92 12.82 -17.79
CA THR A 435 4.05 12.66 -18.69
C THR A 435 5.03 13.80 -18.54
N VAL A 436 6.30 13.50 -18.74
CA VAL A 436 7.38 14.49 -18.79
C VAL A 436 8.22 14.34 -20.06
N ALA A 437 8.82 15.46 -20.45
CA ALA A 437 9.88 15.52 -21.44
C ALA A 437 11.22 15.83 -20.77
N LEU A 438 12.27 15.10 -21.15
CA LEU A 438 13.65 15.44 -20.78
C LEU A 438 14.09 16.67 -21.58
N THR A 439 14.34 17.79 -20.91
CA THR A 439 14.67 19.07 -21.55
C THR A 439 16.16 19.41 -21.56
N LYS A 440 16.92 18.98 -20.55
CA LYS A 440 18.34 19.32 -20.41
C LYS A 440 19.10 18.23 -19.67
N TYR A 441 20.39 18.08 -19.98
CA TYR A 441 21.31 17.20 -19.26
C TYR A 441 22.61 17.91 -18.90
N ASP A 442 23.09 17.73 -17.67
CA ASP A 442 24.41 18.23 -17.24
C ASP A 442 25.55 17.47 -17.95
N LYS A 443 26.45 18.22 -18.59
CA LYS A 443 27.47 17.70 -19.50
C LYS A 443 28.68 17.05 -18.81
N LYS A 444 28.59 16.80 -17.49
CA LYS A 444 29.72 16.30 -16.69
C LYS A 444 29.93 14.79 -16.78
N LYS A 445 28.88 13.97 -17.01
CA LYS A 445 29.01 12.50 -17.04
C LYS A 445 29.25 11.95 -18.45
N THR A 446 29.91 10.80 -18.50
CA THR A 446 30.24 10.06 -19.73
C THR A 446 29.18 9.02 -20.13
N SER A 447 28.21 8.71 -19.26
CA SER A 447 27.11 7.80 -19.54
C SER A 447 25.82 8.29 -18.88
N VAL A 448 24.69 8.11 -19.56
CA VAL A 448 23.35 8.46 -19.05
C VAL A 448 22.36 7.33 -19.27
N VAL A 449 21.51 7.11 -18.27
CA VAL A 449 20.31 6.27 -18.37
C VAL A 449 19.11 7.20 -18.25
N ILE A 450 18.31 7.27 -19.30
CA ILE A 450 17.03 7.97 -19.30
C ILE A 450 16.00 6.96 -18.82
N PRO A 451 15.42 7.14 -17.62
CA PRO A 451 14.53 6.15 -17.02
C PRO A 451 13.19 6.08 -17.78
N ALA A 452 12.41 5.03 -17.53
CA ALA A 452 11.06 4.90 -18.09
C ALA A 452 10.07 5.85 -17.41
N THR A 453 10.29 6.13 -16.14
CA THR A 453 9.49 7.00 -15.28
C THR A 453 10.39 7.86 -14.41
N VAL A 454 9.87 8.95 -13.86
CA VAL A 454 10.55 9.77 -12.85
C VAL A 454 9.53 10.17 -11.79
N THR A 455 9.96 10.21 -10.53
CA THR A 455 9.13 10.66 -9.42
C THR A 455 9.31 12.16 -9.23
N ILE A 456 8.21 12.91 -9.33
CA ILE A 456 8.19 14.36 -9.13
C ILE A 456 7.09 14.66 -8.13
N ASN A 457 7.45 15.30 -7.01
CA ASN A 457 6.49 15.64 -5.95
C ASN A 457 5.70 14.41 -5.43
N GLY A 458 6.30 13.21 -5.46
CA GLY A 458 5.63 11.97 -5.05
C GLY A 458 4.86 11.26 -6.17
N TYR A 459 4.59 11.92 -7.31
CA TYR A 459 3.89 11.31 -8.44
C TYR A 459 4.85 10.73 -9.47
N THR A 460 4.47 9.60 -10.05
CA THR A 460 5.26 8.92 -11.09
C THR A 460 4.84 9.43 -12.47
N PHE A 461 5.75 10.14 -13.15
CA PHE A 461 5.55 10.59 -14.52
C PHE A 461 6.23 9.67 -15.52
N LYS A 462 5.52 9.28 -16.59
CA LYS A 462 6.12 8.57 -17.74
C LYS A 462 7.06 9.53 -18.48
N VAL A 463 8.32 9.16 -18.63
CA VAL A 463 9.26 9.92 -19.47
C VAL A 463 8.99 9.53 -20.91
N THR A 464 8.28 10.40 -21.64
CA THR A 464 7.78 10.08 -22.98
C THR A 464 8.53 10.79 -24.11
N GLN A 465 9.34 11.80 -23.79
CA GLN A 465 10.02 12.61 -24.81
C GLN A 465 11.45 12.98 -24.39
N ILE A 466 12.35 13.06 -25.38
CA ILE A 466 13.62 13.79 -25.27
C ILE A 466 13.47 15.06 -26.08
N SER A 467 13.53 16.24 -25.45
CA SER A 467 13.36 17.52 -26.14
C SER A 467 14.52 17.83 -27.09
N GLY A 468 14.28 18.80 -27.97
CA GLY A 468 15.32 19.29 -28.86
C GLY A 468 16.51 19.87 -28.09
N LYS A 469 17.73 19.66 -28.60
CA LYS A 469 18.99 20.10 -28.00
C LYS A 469 19.27 19.61 -26.56
N ALA A 470 18.54 18.64 -26.02
CA ALA A 470 18.66 18.22 -24.61
C ALA A 470 20.09 17.79 -24.19
N PHE A 471 20.86 17.21 -25.11
CA PHE A 471 22.26 16.80 -24.94
C PHE A 471 23.23 17.58 -25.85
N TYR A 472 22.80 18.71 -26.43
CA TYR A 472 23.53 19.43 -27.48
C TYR A 472 24.99 19.76 -27.10
N LYS A 473 25.92 19.41 -27.98
CA LYS A 473 27.38 19.59 -27.83
C LYS A 473 27.94 18.97 -26.54
N ASN A 474 27.37 17.88 -26.03
CA ASN A 474 27.96 17.15 -24.92
C ASN A 474 29.12 16.25 -25.42
N LYS A 475 30.31 16.84 -25.53
CA LYS A 475 31.52 16.16 -26.02
C LYS A 475 32.02 15.04 -25.10
N LYS A 476 31.58 14.97 -23.83
CA LYS A 476 32.01 13.93 -22.87
C LYS A 476 31.12 12.69 -22.88
N LEU A 477 29.90 12.80 -23.40
CA LEU A 477 28.93 11.70 -23.41
C LEU A 477 29.38 10.57 -24.34
N LYS A 478 29.61 9.37 -23.79
CA LYS A 478 30.05 8.15 -24.49
C LYS A 478 28.92 7.15 -24.69
N LYS A 479 27.97 7.06 -23.75
CA LYS A 479 26.87 6.08 -23.75
C LYS A 479 25.53 6.69 -23.31
N VAL A 480 24.44 6.27 -23.96
CA VAL A 480 23.06 6.64 -23.61
C VAL A 480 22.19 5.38 -23.62
N THR A 481 21.40 5.18 -22.57
CA THR A 481 20.29 4.21 -22.56
C THR A 481 18.96 4.96 -22.50
N ILE A 482 18.06 4.71 -23.45
CA ILE A 482 16.76 5.35 -23.60
C ILE A 482 15.66 4.41 -23.09
N GLY A 483 14.87 4.88 -22.12
CA GLY A 483 13.80 4.12 -21.44
C GLY A 483 12.64 3.67 -22.34
N LYS A 484 11.85 2.72 -21.83
CA LYS A 484 10.79 2.02 -22.59
C LYS A 484 9.60 2.90 -23.01
N ASN A 485 9.35 4.00 -22.30
CA ASN A 485 8.19 4.88 -22.52
C ASN A 485 8.44 6.01 -23.54
N ILE A 486 9.67 6.16 -24.06
CA ILE A 486 10.03 7.25 -24.96
C ILE A 486 9.36 7.07 -26.33
N THR A 487 8.55 8.05 -26.71
CA THR A 487 7.81 8.09 -27.99
C THR A 487 8.41 9.07 -29.00
N SER A 488 9.22 10.03 -28.55
CA SER A 488 9.88 11.00 -29.44
C SER A 488 11.29 11.42 -28.99
N ILE A 489 12.15 11.67 -29.97
CA ILE A 489 13.46 12.31 -29.80
C ILE A 489 13.46 13.61 -30.59
N GLY A 490 13.77 14.74 -29.95
CA GLY A 490 13.68 16.07 -30.53
C GLY A 490 14.79 16.40 -31.53
N ALA A 491 14.61 17.52 -32.25
CA ALA A 491 15.60 18.00 -33.20
C ALA A 491 16.91 18.37 -32.49
N LYS A 492 18.05 18.02 -33.12
CA LYS A 492 19.40 18.31 -32.57
C LYS A 492 19.65 17.75 -31.16
N ALA A 493 18.85 16.79 -30.66
CA ALA A 493 18.89 16.31 -29.28
C ALA A 493 20.31 15.93 -28.81
N PHE A 494 21.06 15.20 -29.63
CA PHE A 494 22.44 14.77 -29.39
C PHE A 494 23.43 15.42 -30.37
N GLN A 495 23.05 16.51 -31.04
CA GLN A 495 23.94 17.10 -32.05
C GLN A 495 25.26 17.56 -31.42
N GLY A 496 26.40 17.16 -32.00
CA GLY A 496 27.74 17.49 -31.55
C GLY A 496 28.23 16.71 -30.33
N CYS A 497 27.58 15.60 -29.96
CA CYS A 497 28.09 14.67 -28.94
C CYS A 497 29.19 13.77 -29.53
N THR A 498 30.35 14.34 -29.85
CA THR A 498 31.42 13.70 -30.64
C THR A 498 31.97 12.40 -30.04
N SER A 499 31.84 12.19 -28.73
CA SER A 499 32.28 10.97 -28.04
C SER A 499 31.21 9.87 -27.95
N LEU A 500 29.97 10.13 -28.37
CA LEU A 500 28.85 9.21 -28.17
C LEU A 500 28.97 8.01 -29.11
N LYS A 501 29.35 6.85 -28.55
CA LYS A 501 29.60 5.59 -29.28
C LYS A 501 28.48 4.56 -29.11
N SER A 502 27.74 4.61 -28.01
CA SER A 502 26.74 3.59 -27.68
C SER A 502 25.39 4.22 -27.34
N ILE A 503 24.36 3.87 -28.10
CA ILE A 503 22.97 4.27 -27.83
C ILE A 503 22.16 2.98 -27.74
N GLN A 504 21.50 2.76 -26.60
CA GLN A 504 20.59 1.63 -26.42
C GLN A 504 19.17 2.15 -26.28
N ILE A 505 18.28 1.77 -27.18
CA ILE A 505 16.87 2.15 -27.14
C ILE A 505 16.07 0.96 -26.64
N LYS A 506 15.45 1.10 -25.45
CA LYS A 506 14.53 0.07 -24.91
C LYS A 506 13.09 0.28 -25.37
N SER A 507 12.74 1.47 -25.83
CA SER A 507 11.39 1.78 -26.32
C SER A 507 11.00 0.93 -27.53
N THR A 508 9.78 0.41 -27.49
CA THR A 508 9.08 -0.25 -28.62
C THR A 508 8.07 0.69 -29.29
N SER A 509 7.88 1.89 -28.74
CA SER A 509 6.85 2.87 -29.09
C SER A 509 7.42 4.20 -29.62
N LEU A 510 8.72 4.28 -29.94
CA LEU A 510 9.33 5.45 -30.58
C LEU A 510 8.69 5.71 -31.96
N LYS A 511 7.99 6.84 -32.09
CA LYS A 511 7.26 7.25 -33.30
C LYS A 511 7.96 8.37 -34.06
N LYS A 512 8.71 9.25 -33.39
CA LYS A 512 9.28 10.47 -34.00
C LYS A 512 10.75 10.66 -33.64
N VAL A 513 11.56 11.04 -34.62
CA VAL A 513 12.94 11.52 -34.43
C VAL A 513 13.07 12.85 -35.17
N GLY A 514 13.59 13.87 -34.48
CA GLY A 514 13.72 15.22 -35.02
C GLY A 514 14.90 15.37 -35.97
N GLY A 515 14.88 16.43 -36.78
CA GLY A 515 15.96 16.72 -37.73
C GLY A 515 17.31 16.92 -37.02
N LYS A 516 18.37 16.36 -37.59
CA LYS A 516 19.75 16.44 -37.06
C LYS A 516 19.89 15.90 -35.63
N ALA A 517 18.96 15.06 -35.14
CA ALA A 517 18.93 14.59 -33.74
C ALA A 517 20.24 13.96 -33.27
N LEU A 518 20.96 13.28 -34.16
CA LEU A 518 22.22 12.60 -33.86
C LEU A 518 23.43 13.26 -34.57
N SER A 519 23.25 14.40 -35.25
CA SER A 519 24.27 15.04 -36.12
C SER A 519 25.61 15.26 -35.39
N GLY A 520 26.73 14.79 -35.93
CA GLY A 520 28.05 15.01 -35.30
C GLY A 520 28.32 14.18 -34.03
N ILE A 521 27.67 13.02 -33.88
CA ILE A 521 28.12 11.97 -32.95
C ILE A 521 29.31 11.19 -33.51
N HIS A 522 29.87 10.26 -32.73
CA HIS A 522 31.05 9.47 -33.12
C HIS A 522 30.80 8.64 -34.40
N LYS A 523 31.76 8.63 -35.35
CA LYS A 523 31.67 7.92 -36.64
C LYS A 523 31.49 6.38 -36.57
N LYS A 524 31.79 5.79 -35.42
CA LYS A 524 31.59 4.36 -35.12
C LYS A 524 30.41 4.10 -34.16
N ALA A 525 29.51 5.07 -34.01
CA ALA A 525 28.39 4.93 -33.09
C ALA A 525 27.49 3.75 -33.47
N THR A 526 26.98 3.06 -32.46
CA THR A 526 26.05 1.96 -32.62
C THR A 526 24.76 2.24 -31.86
N ILE A 527 23.63 2.02 -32.52
CA ILE A 527 22.28 2.07 -31.92
C ILE A 527 21.76 0.64 -31.79
N LYS A 528 21.61 0.15 -30.56
CA LYS A 528 20.91 -1.11 -30.25
C LYS A 528 19.44 -0.82 -30.05
N VAL A 529 18.56 -1.59 -30.70
CA VAL A 529 17.10 -1.41 -30.67
C VAL A 529 16.41 -2.76 -30.49
N PRO A 530 15.17 -2.82 -29.99
CA PRO A 530 14.48 -4.10 -29.80
C PRO A 530 14.35 -4.84 -31.14
N SER A 531 14.60 -6.15 -31.16
CA SER A 531 14.66 -6.97 -32.37
C SER A 531 13.44 -6.80 -33.28
N LYS A 532 12.23 -6.73 -32.69
CA LYS A 532 10.95 -6.54 -33.39
C LYS A 532 10.79 -5.16 -34.04
N LYS A 533 11.62 -4.17 -33.69
CA LYS A 533 11.55 -2.77 -34.17
C LYS A 533 12.71 -2.38 -35.09
N LEU A 534 13.65 -3.28 -35.37
CA LEU A 534 14.85 -2.99 -36.17
C LEU A 534 14.53 -2.36 -37.53
N LYS A 535 13.65 -2.97 -38.33
CA LYS A 535 13.27 -2.46 -39.67
C LYS A 535 12.63 -1.07 -39.57
N ALA A 536 11.67 -0.90 -38.65
CA ALA A 536 10.96 0.35 -38.44
C ALA A 536 11.92 1.48 -37.99
N TYR A 537 12.82 1.21 -37.05
CA TYR A 537 13.75 2.22 -36.54
C TYR A 537 14.84 2.56 -37.56
N LYS A 538 15.31 1.60 -38.36
CA LYS A 538 16.16 1.92 -39.52
C LYS A 538 15.50 2.96 -40.43
N LYS A 539 14.21 2.78 -40.79
CA LYS A 539 13.44 3.76 -41.59
C LYS A 539 13.28 5.11 -40.89
N LEU A 540 13.00 5.09 -39.58
CA LEU A 540 12.80 6.30 -38.77
C LEU A 540 14.06 7.17 -38.67
N PHE A 541 15.23 6.55 -38.49
CA PHE A 541 16.52 7.26 -38.42
C PHE A 541 17.07 7.64 -39.80
N LYS A 542 16.71 6.92 -40.88
CA LYS A 542 17.15 7.22 -42.26
C LYS A 542 16.68 8.59 -42.76
N LYS A 543 15.48 9.03 -42.38
CA LYS A 543 14.82 10.26 -42.89
C LYS A 543 15.23 11.58 -42.22
N LYS A 544 16.15 11.58 -41.25
CA LYS A 544 16.40 12.75 -40.37
C LYS A 544 17.87 13.17 -40.24
N GLY A 545 18.68 12.78 -41.22
CA GLY A 545 19.98 13.39 -41.52
C GLY A 545 21.23 12.57 -41.22
N GLN A 546 21.15 11.26 -40.93
CA GLN A 546 22.34 10.45 -40.58
C GLN A 546 22.20 8.94 -40.82
N ALA A 547 21.91 8.52 -42.04
CA ALA A 547 21.93 7.08 -42.36
C ALA A 547 23.35 6.52 -42.58
N SER A 548 24.34 7.36 -42.92
CA SER A 548 25.64 6.89 -43.43
C SER A 548 26.70 6.58 -42.37
N THR A 549 26.58 7.07 -41.13
CA THR A 549 27.67 7.02 -40.12
C THR A 549 27.36 6.18 -38.87
N VAL A 550 26.17 5.58 -38.77
CA VAL A 550 25.72 4.93 -37.52
C VAL A 550 25.17 3.52 -37.80
N LYS A 551 25.71 2.52 -37.10
CA LYS A 551 25.24 1.12 -37.22
C LYS A 551 24.01 0.91 -36.34
N ILE A 552 22.85 0.58 -36.92
CA ILE A 552 21.63 0.20 -36.18
C ILE A 552 21.48 -1.31 -36.18
N LYS A 553 21.49 -1.94 -34.99
CA LYS A 553 21.46 -3.40 -34.81
C LYS A 553 20.54 -3.82 -33.66
N LYS A 554 20.28 -5.13 -33.56
CA LYS A 554 19.52 -5.74 -32.46
C LYS A 554 20.26 -5.58 -31.13
#